data_AF-A0A2E7DIX6-F1
#
_entry.id   AF-A0A2E7DIX6-F1
#
_cell.length_a   1.000
_cell.length_b   1.000
_cell.length_c   1.000
_cell.angle_alpha   90.00
_cell.angle_beta   90.00
_cell.angle_gamma   90.00
#
_symmetry.space_group_name_H-M   'P 1'
#
loop_
_entity.id
_entity.type
_entity.pdbx_description
1 polymer ?
#
loop_
_entity_poly.entity_id
_entity_poly.type
_entity_poly.pdbx_seq_one_letter_code
_entity_poly.pdbx_strand_id
1 'polypeptide(L)'
;MQNSERVEVYRNLHKNCFSVRALTGENKGKVIDHVQEITLKDVKFAVQPAGRKRVLKEKQKNVHAFIRGIPTEEPLEPSLMWDKAPYSVRYDPYVNESFIMKYPQWTEESMKFLYEDVYQRRLMKRDGGLLPPRPNQTYKTLVIKEAKKAHLSFTDDGHSRIEVLP
;
A
#
# COMPACT_ATOMS: atom_id res chain seq x y z
N MET A 1 -4.71 28.11 12.76
CA MET A 1 -4.14 27.07 11.88
C MET A 1 -4.69 25.74 12.36
N GLN A 2 -5.53 25.05 11.57
CA GLN A 2 -6.05 23.75 11.97
C GLN A 2 -4.85 22.79 12.11
N ASN A 3 -4.49 22.44 13.34
CA ASN A 3 -3.53 21.37 13.60
C ASN A 3 -4.22 20.07 13.22
N SER A 4 -4.17 19.69 11.95
CA SER A 4 -4.57 18.35 11.55
C SER A 4 -3.61 17.37 12.22
N GLU A 5 -4.14 16.61 13.18
CA GLU A 5 -3.35 15.71 14.01
C GLU A 5 -2.67 14.65 13.12
N ARG A 6 -1.33 14.66 13.10
CA ARG A 6 -0.58 13.64 12.37
C ARG A 6 -0.60 12.35 13.15
N VAL A 7 -0.77 11.23 12.45
CA VAL A 7 -0.84 9.90 13.04
C VAL A 7 0.21 8.98 12.46
N GLU A 8 0.45 7.89 13.17
CA GLU A 8 1.19 6.73 12.75
C GLU A 8 0.32 5.49 12.89
N VAL A 9 0.12 4.79 11.78
CA VAL A 9 -0.75 3.61 11.70
C VAL A 9 0.08 2.36 11.52
N TYR A 10 -0.25 1.29 12.24
CA TYR A 10 0.40 -0.01 12.13
C TYR A 10 -0.58 -1.17 12.36
N ARG A 11 -0.23 -2.35 11.82
CA ARG A 11 -1.02 -3.57 12.03
C ARG A 11 -0.89 -4.04 13.48
N ASN A 12 -2.03 -4.20 14.14
CA ASN A 12 -2.14 -4.91 15.41
C ASN A 12 -2.56 -6.37 15.14
N LEU A 13 -1.63 -7.31 15.32
CA LEU A 13 -1.87 -8.73 15.06
C LEU A 13 -2.72 -9.41 16.13
N HIS A 14 -2.77 -8.86 17.35
CA HIS A 14 -3.58 -9.43 18.42
C HIS A 14 -5.06 -9.05 18.30
N LYS A 15 -5.33 -7.83 17.82
CA LYS A 15 -6.69 -7.30 17.65
C LYS A 15 -7.24 -7.44 16.22
N ASN A 16 -6.43 -7.94 15.27
CA ASN A 16 -6.79 -8.01 13.85
C ASN A 16 -7.34 -6.68 13.29
N CYS A 17 -6.67 -5.58 13.60
CA CYS A 17 -7.04 -4.24 13.16
C CYS A 17 -5.80 -3.37 12.94
N PHE A 18 -6.00 -2.12 12.53
CA PHE A 18 -4.98 -1.09 12.59
C PHE A 18 -5.06 -0.35 13.92
N SER A 19 -3.90 -0.10 14.53
CA SER A 19 -3.78 0.83 15.66
C SER A 19 -3.33 2.19 15.13
N VAL A 20 -4.01 3.25 15.55
CA VAL A 20 -3.73 4.64 15.17
C VAL A 20 -3.11 5.35 16.36
N ARG A 21 -1.86 5.80 16.22
CA ARG A 21 -1.11 6.51 17.26
C ARG A 21 -0.90 7.98 16.87
N ALA A 22 -1.25 8.90 17.76
CA ALA A 22 -0.99 10.32 17.54
C ALA A 22 0.52 10.64 17.57
N LEU A 23 0.99 11.42 16.62
CA LEU A 23 2.38 11.93 16.55
C LEU A 23 2.51 13.39 17.00
N THR A 24 1.39 14.10 17.11
CA THR A 24 1.30 15.53 17.46
C THR A 24 0.14 15.75 18.42
N GLY A 25 -0.03 16.97 18.94
CA GLY A 25 -1.16 17.32 19.81
C GLY A 25 -1.05 16.78 21.23
N GLU A 26 -2.14 16.91 21.99
CA GLU A 26 -2.21 16.53 23.41
C GLU A 26 -2.12 15.01 23.63
N ASN A 27 -2.51 14.23 22.62
CA ASN A 27 -2.48 12.77 22.65
C ASN A 27 -1.16 12.17 22.11
N LYS A 28 -0.15 12.99 21.81
CA LYS A 28 1.12 12.54 21.24
C LYS A 28 1.69 11.31 21.96
N GLY A 29 1.97 10.27 21.18
CA GLY A 29 2.52 8.99 21.65
C GLY A 29 1.47 7.97 22.10
N LYS A 30 0.20 8.36 22.24
CA LYS A 30 -0.89 7.46 22.64
C LYS A 30 -1.59 6.85 21.43
N VAL A 31 -2.03 5.60 21.57
CA VAL A 31 -2.98 4.99 20.64
C VAL A 31 -4.34 5.62 20.89
N ILE A 32 -4.86 6.32 19.89
CA ILE A 32 -6.12 7.06 19.97
C ILE A 32 -7.28 6.30 19.34
N ASP A 33 -6.99 5.30 18.49
CA ASP A 33 -8.04 4.52 17.81
C ASP A 33 -7.59 3.12 17.37
N HIS A 34 -8.57 2.26 17.11
CA HIS A 34 -8.46 0.94 16.52
C HIS A 34 -9.47 0.78 15.38
N VAL A 35 -8.99 0.71 14.14
CA VAL A 35 -9.84 0.78 12.95
C VAL A 35 -9.64 -0.39 12.00
N GLN A 36 -10.68 -0.73 11.24
CA GLN A 36 -10.59 -1.70 10.14
C GLN A 36 -10.11 -1.06 8.84
N GLU A 37 -10.37 0.23 8.68
CA GLU A 37 -9.93 1.00 7.53
C GLU A 37 -9.56 2.43 7.94
N ILE A 38 -8.63 3.04 7.19
CA ILE A 38 -8.30 4.45 7.35
C ILE A 38 -7.68 4.99 6.08
N THR A 39 -8.06 6.22 5.72
CA THR A 39 -7.43 6.97 4.64
C THR A 39 -6.55 8.06 5.22
N LEU A 40 -5.33 8.18 4.69
CA LEU A 40 -4.33 9.16 5.10
C LEU A 40 -3.89 10.00 3.89
N LYS A 41 -3.64 11.28 4.10
CA LYS A 41 -2.92 12.16 3.17
C LYS A 41 -1.53 12.55 3.69
N ASP A 42 -0.67 13.05 2.81
CA ASP A 42 0.73 13.41 3.09
C ASP A 42 1.50 12.26 3.75
N VAL A 43 1.47 11.13 3.05
CA VAL A 43 1.83 9.82 3.58
C VAL A 43 3.33 9.60 3.51
N LYS A 44 3.89 9.05 4.59
CA LYS A 44 5.27 8.56 4.68
C LYS A 44 5.30 7.14 5.20
N PHE A 45 6.09 6.30 4.52
CA PHE A 45 6.31 4.91 4.89
C PHE A 45 7.59 4.80 5.73
N ALA A 46 7.50 4.15 6.88
CA ALA A 46 8.63 4.00 7.79
C ALA A 46 8.75 2.56 8.28
N VAL A 47 9.98 2.02 8.20
CA VAL A 47 10.34 0.71 8.76
C VAL A 47 11.49 0.94 9.73
N GLN A 48 11.35 0.47 10.97
CA GLN A 48 12.42 0.51 11.97
C GLN A 48 13.36 -0.68 11.78
N PRO A 49 14.64 -0.46 11.39
CA PRO A 49 15.56 -1.56 11.08
C PRO A 49 15.82 -2.48 12.29
N ALA A 50 15.89 -1.92 13.50
CA ALA A 50 16.07 -2.70 14.72
C ALA A 50 14.88 -3.64 14.98
N GLY A 51 13.65 -3.16 14.79
CA GLY A 51 12.44 -3.96 14.91
C GLY A 51 12.41 -5.11 13.89
N ARG A 52 12.73 -4.82 12.63
CA ARG A 52 12.85 -5.85 11.58
C ARG A 52 13.94 -6.89 11.91
N LYS A 53 15.13 -6.46 12.34
CA LYS A 53 16.22 -7.37 12.75
C LYS A 53 15.76 -8.34 13.83
N ARG A 54 14.96 -7.85 14.79
CA ARG A 54 14.36 -8.67 15.83
C ARG A 54 13.38 -9.71 15.26
N VAL A 55 12.50 -9.33 14.32
CA VAL A 55 11.61 -10.29 13.61
C VAL A 55 12.42 -11.38 12.90
N LEU A 56 13.51 -11.02 12.23
CA LEU A 56 14.34 -11.99 11.50
C LEU A 56 15.06 -12.96 12.43
N LYS A 57 15.51 -12.48 13.60
CA LYS A 57 16.20 -13.27 14.62
C LYS A 57 15.23 -14.20 15.37
N GLU A 58 14.13 -13.65 15.86
CA GLU A 58 13.17 -14.36 16.73
C GLU A 58 12.12 -15.15 15.95
N LYS A 59 11.99 -14.90 14.63
CA LYS A 59 10.92 -15.44 13.77
C LYS A 59 9.50 -15.12 14.28
N GLN A 60 9.39 -14.10 15.14
CA GLN A 60 8.14 -13.61 15.70
C GLN A 60 7.90 -12.18 15.22
N LYS A 61 6.71 -11.93 14.65
CA LYS A 61 6.34 -10.60 14.18
C LYS A 61 6.19 -9.63 15.36
N ASN A 62 6.74 -8.44 15.22
CA ASN A 62 6.57 -7.32 16.15
C ASN A 62 6.11 -6.07 15.37
N VAL A 63 5.73 -5.02 16.09
CA VAL A 63 5.41 -3.72 15.47
C VAL A 63 6.71 -2.98 15.14
N HIS A 64 6.96 -2.77 13.85
CA HIS A 64 8.15 -2.05 13.36
C HIS A 64 7.95 -1.35 12.01
N ALA A 65 6.81 -1.57 11.35
CA ALA A 65 6.46 -0.96 10.08
C ALA A 65 5.23 -0.07 10.27
N PHE A 66 5.30 1.13 9.72
CA PHE A 66 4.40 2.22 10.02
C PHE A 66 4.06 3.02 8.76
N ILE A 67 2.81 3.49 8.71
CA ILE A 67 2.34 4.43 7.69
C ILE A 67 1.91 5.70 8.42
N ARG A 68 2.57 6.81 8.10
CA ARG A 68 2.38 8.10 8.78
C ARG A 68 1.67 9.07 7.86
N GLY A 69 0.72 9.84 8.37
CA GLY A 69 0.00 10.81 7.56
C GLY A 69 -1.00 11.62 8.39
N ILE A 70 -1.91 12.27 7.69
CA ILE A 70 -3.03 13.01 8.28
C ILE A 70 -4.32 12.25 7.90
N PRO A 71 -5.16 11.84 8.88
CA PRO A 71 -6.44 11.21 8.57
C PRO A 71 -7.32 12.10 7.69
N THR A 72 -8.05 11.49 6.76
CA THR A 72 -8.96 12.19 5.86
C THR A 72 -10.12 11.29 5.47
N GLU A 73 -11.30 11.87 5.27
CA GLU A 73 -12.49 11.17 4.72
C GLU A 73 -12.51 11.21 3.19
N GLU A 74 -11.63 11.98 2.56
CA GLU A 74 -11.58 12.09 1.11
C GLU A 74 -11.17 10.74 0.49
N PRO A 75 -11.97 10.16 -0.43
CA PRO A 75 -11.67 8.87 -1.02
C PRO A 75 -10.39 8.87 -1.87
N LEU A 76 -9.88 7.67 -2.17
CA LEU A 76 -8.91 7.47 -3.25
C LEU A 76 -9.65 7.65 -4.57
N GLU A 77 -9.62 8.85 -5.14
CA GLU A 77 -10.20 9.10 -6.46
C GLU A 77 -9.43 8.33 -7.54
N PRO A 78 -10.07 7.37 -8.25
CA PRO A 78 -9.44 6.66 -9.35
C PRO A 78 -9.20 7.64 -10.50
N SER A 79 -7.97 7.74 -10.98
CA SER A 79 -7.72 8.43 -12.25
C SER A 79 -7.90 7.46 -13.41
N LEU A 80 -8.59 7.90 -14.46
CA LEU A 80 -8.61 7.20 -15.76
C LEU A 80 -7.25 7.28 -16.47
N MET A 81 -6.35 8.17 -16.03
CA MET A 81 -4.99 8.25 -16.52
C MET A 81 -4.14 7.19 -15.80
N TRP A 82 -3.56 6.27 -16.57
CA TRP A 82 -2.86 5.10 -16.03
C TRP A 82 -1.71 5.47 -15.08
N ASP A 83 -1.02 6.57 -15.35
CA ASP A 83 0.11 7.10 -14.57
C ASP A 83 -0.33 7.74 -13.23
N LYS A 84 -1.64 7.92 -13.05
CA LYS A 84 -2.28 8.47 -11.85
C LYS A 84 -3.24 7.47 -11.21
N ALA A 85 -3.30 6.24 -11.71
CA ALA A 85 -4.12 5.19 -11.13
C ALA A 85 -3.56 4.78 -9.76
N PRO A 86 -4.43 4.45 -8.79
CA PRO A 86 -3.98 3.87 -7.52
C PRO A 86 -3.19 2.58 -7.74
N TYR A 87 -2.18 2.36 -6.90
CA TYR A 87 -1.40 1.11 -6.92
C TYR A 87 -1.27 0.50 -5.53
N SER A 88 -0.99 -0.80 -5.48
CA SER A 88 -0.83 -1.53 -4.23
C SER A 88 0.60 -1.46 -3.73
N VAL A 89 0.75 -1.09 -2.45
CA VAL A 89 2.01 -1.13 -1.72
C VAL A 89 2.00 -2.32 -0.76
N ARG A 90 3.14 -2.99 -0.62
CA ARG A 90 3.28 -4.18 0.23
C ARG A 90 4.51 -4.08 1.11
N TYR A 91 4.43 -4.74 2.25
CA TYR A 91 5.55 -4.95 3.15
C TYR A 91 5.53 -6.36 3.73
N ASP A 92 6.65 -7.06 3.63
CA ASP A 92 6.89 -8.33 4.30
C ASP A 92 8.30 -8.28 4.90
N PRO A 93 8.45 -8.33 6.24
CA PRO A 93 9.76 -8.23 6.88
C PRO A 93 10.73 -9.35 6.49
N TYR A 94 10.22 -10.52 6.09
CA TYR A 94 11.03 -11.67 5.71
C TYR A 94 11.61 -11.56 4.29
N VAL A 95 11.00 -10.71 3.45
CA VAL A 95 11.38 -10.56 2.04
C VAL A 95 11.99 -9.19 1.76
N ASN A 96 11.49 -8.13 2.41
CA ASN A 96 11.82 -6.76 2.07
C ASN A 96 12.25 -5.95 3.31
N GLU A 97 13.14 -4.98 3.10
CA GLU A 97 13.56 -4.04 4.15
C GLU A 97 12.69 -2.79 4.22
N SER A 98 11.92 -2.52 3.15
CA SER A 98 11.10 -1.33 2.97
C SER A 98 9.73 -1.70 2.37
N PHE A 99 8.79 -0.75 2.42
CA PHE A 99 7.56 -0.84 1.65
C PHE A 99 7.88 -0.77 0.15
N ILE A 100 7.24 -1.63 -0.63
CA ILE A 100 7.50 -1.78 -2.05
C ILE A 100 6.22 -1.80 -2.89
N MET A 101 6.34 -1.36 -4.13
CA MET A 101 5.41 -1.68 -5.21
C MET A 101 6.10 -2.63 -6.18
N LYS A 102 5.42 -3.71 -6.58
CA LYS A 102 5.81 -4.49 -7.76
C LYS A 102 5.00 -4.01 -8.93
N TYR A 103 5.66 -3.66 -10.02
CA TYR A 103 4.99 -3.27 -11.26
C TYR A 103 5.55 -4.10 -12.41
N PRO A 104 4.69 -4.44 -13.39
CA PRO A 104 5.13 -5.20 -14.53
C PRO A 104 6.08 -4.38 -15.41
N GLN A 105 7.10 -5.04 -15.93
CA GLN A 105 7.86 -4.55 -17.06
C GLN A 105 7.29 -5.16 -18.33
N TRP A 106 6.82 -4.28 -19.21
CA TRP A 106 6.35 -4.68 -20.52
C TRP A 106 7.53 -4.73 -21.49
N THR A 107 7.82 -5.91 -22.03
CA THR A 107 8.68 -6.07 -23.21
C THR A 107 7.96 -5.59 -24.46
N GLU A 108 8.70 -5.31 -25.55
CA GLU A 108 8.09 -5.00 -26.85
C GLU A 108 7.07 -6.07 -27.28
N GLU A 109 7.38 -7.34 -27.06
CA GLU A 109 6.48 -8.48 -27.32
C GLU A 109 5.19 -8.40 -26.50
N SER A 110 5.28 -8.05 -25.22
CA SER A 110 4.10 -7.92 -24.35
C SER A 110 3.26 -6.69 -24.70
N MET A 111 3.87 -5.61 -25.16
CA MET A 111 3.18 -4.43 -25.68
C MET A 111 2.48 -4.73 -27.00
N LYS A 112 3.15 -5.46 -27.90
CA LYS A 112 2.58 -5.94 -29.17
C LYS A 112 1.38 -6.85 -28.90
N PHE A 113 1.51 -7.79 -27.97
CA PHE A 113 0.41 -8.63 -27.53
C PHE A 113 -0.77 -7.82 -26.97
N LEU A 114 -0.51 -6.89 -26.05
CA LEU A 114 -1.56 -6.04 -25.47
C LEU A 114 -2.32 -5.27 -26.57
N TYR A 115 -1.59 -4.67 -27.51
CA TYR A 115 -2.19 -3.86 -28.56
C TYR A 115 -2.95 -4.71 -29.59
N GLU A 116 -2.29 -5.72 -30.17
CA GLU A 116 -2.83 -6.49 -31.31
C GLU A 116 -3.87 -7.53 -30.89
N ASP A 117 -3.67 -8.19 -29.75
CA ASP A 117 -4.54 -9.30 -29.34
C ASP A 117 -5.59 -8.89 -28.30
N VAL A 118 -5.33 -7.89 -27.43
CA VAL A 118 -6.30 -7.50 -26.38
C VAL A 118 -7.15 -6.31 -26.82
N TYR A 119 -6.52 -5.18 -27.18
CA TYR A 119 -7.24 -3.97 -27.57
C TYR A 119 -7.93 -4.10 -28.93
N GLN A 120 -7.20 -4.50 -29.98
CA GLN A 120 -7.76 -4.56 -31.34
C GLN A 120 -8.80 -5.69 -31.50
N ARG A 121 -8.58 -6.85 -30.88
CA ARG A 121 -9.54 -7.98 -30.94
C ARG A 121 -10.65 -7.91 -29.89
N ARG A 122 -10.72 -6.82 -29.11
CA ARG A 122 -11.79 -6.56 -28.13
C ARG A 122 -11.98 -7.72 -27.13
N LEU A 123 -10.87 -8.37 -26.74
CA LEU A 123 -10.86 -9.50 -25.79
C LEU A 123 -10.96 -9.06 -24.32
N MET A 124 -11.23 -7.77 -24.06
CA MET A 124 -11.54 -7.30 -22.72
C MET A 124 -12.79 -8.04 -22.20
N LYS A 125 -12.72 -8.53 -20.95
CA LYS A 125 -13.90 -9.06 -20.29
C LYS A 125 -14.95 -7.94 -20.18
N ARG A 126 -16.23 -8.30 -20.29
CA ARG A 126 -17.37 -7.35 -20.22
C ARG A 126 -17.47 -6.61 -18.87
N ASP A 127 -16.78 -7.08 -17.85
CA ASP A 127 -16.73 -6.50 -16.49
C ASP A 127 -15.66 -5.40 -16.33
N GLY A 128 -14.95 -5.02 -17.40
CA GLY A 128 -13.90 -3.99 -17.35
C GLY A 128 -12.60 -4.46 -16.71
N GLY A 129 -12.49 -5.74 -16.34
CA GLY A 129 -11.27 -6.32 -15.80
C GLY A 129 -10.24 -6.57 -16.91
N LEU A 130 -9.05 -5.98 -16.76
CA LEU A 130 -7.86 -6.37 -17.51
C LEU A 130 -7.37 -7.73 -17.03
N LEU A 131 -7.43 -8.75 -17.88
CA LEU A 131 -6.42 -9.81 -17.91
C LEU A 131 -5.93 -9.97 -19.35
N PRO A 132 -4.62 -10.19 -19.59
CA PRO A 132 -3.67 -10.83 -18.67
C PRO A 132 -2.30 -10.13 -18.56
N PRO A 133 -1.35 -10.76 -17.87
CA PRO A 133 -0.12 -11.00 -18.61
C PRO A 133 0.22 -12.48 -18.81
N ARG A 134 0.70 -12.76 -20.03
CA ARG A 134 1.18 -14.03 -20.59
C ARG A 134 2.57 -14.44 -20.01
N PRO A 135 3.08 -15.67 -20.25
CA PRO A 135 4.05 -16.42 -19.41
C PRO A 135 5.43 -15.81 -19.10
N ASN A 136 5.78 -14.61 -19.57
CA ASN A 136 7.13 -14.05 -19.43
C ASN A 136 7.15 -12.63 -18.82
N GLN A 137 6.08 -12.22 -18.14
CA GLN A 137 6.03 -10.95 -17.40
C GLN A 137 7.13 -10.91 -16.34
N THR A 138 8.09 -10.00 -16.48
CA THR A 138 9.03 -9.70 -15.39
C THR A 138 8.50 -8.53 -14.57
N TYR A 139 8.83 -8.51 -13.28
CA TYR A 139 8.40 -7.44 -12.37
C TYR A 139 9.62 -6.65 -11.92
N LYS A 140 9.49 -5.33 -11.88
CA LYS A 140 10.40 -4.46 -11.14
C LYS A 140 9.82 -4.15 -9.77
N THR A 141 10.71 -3.91 -8.83
CA THR A 141 10.37 -3.52 -7.46
C THR A 141 10.79 -2.06 -7.26
N LEU A 142 9.86 -1.21 -6.85
CA LEU A 142 10.14 0.15 -6.41
C LEU A 142 9.98 0.25 -4.91
N VAL A 143 10.91 0.93 -4.26
CA VAL A 143 10.78 1.30 -2.85
C VAL A 143 9.90 2.54 -2.77
N ILE A 144 8.83 2.46 -1.98
CA ILE A 144 7.88 3.54 -1.79
C ILE A 144 8.16 4.19 -0.44
N LYS A 145 8.54 5.47 -0.45
CA LYS A 145 8.87 6.25 0.76
C LYS A 145 7.75 7.21 1.16
N GLU A 146 7.02 7.70 0.19
CA GLU A 146 5.94 8.66 0.36
C GLU A 146 4.88 8.49 -0.72
N ALA A 147 3.70 9.03 -0.46
CA ALA A 147 2.57 9.06 -1.37
C ALA A 147 1.65 10.23 -0.99
N LYS A 148 0.88 10.76 -1.95
CA LYS A 148 -0.10 11.81 -1.64
C LYS A 148 -1.22 11.32 -0.75
N LYS A 149 -1.72 10.11 -1.03
CA LYS A 149 -2.82 9.49 -0.28
C LYS A 149 -2.60 7.99 -0.17
N ALA A 150 -3.01 7.40 0.94
CA ALA A 150 -3.05 5.95 1.14
C ALA A 150 -4.34 5.55 1.84
N HIS A 151 -5.01 4.53 1.31
CA HIS A 151 -6.10 3.85 1.97
C HIS A 151 -5.60 2.50 2.48
N LEU A 152 -5.82 2.26 3.76
CA LEU A 152 -5.48 1.03 4.44
C LEU A 152 -6.78 0.31 4.75
N SER A 153 -6.85 -0.97 4.41
CA SER A 153 -8.00 -1.83 4.67
C SER A 153 -7.54 -3.27 4.86
N PHE A 154 -8.49 -4.20 4.96
CA PHE A 154 -8.22 -5.63 5.01
C PHE A 154 -8.90 -6.34 3.83
N THR A 155 -8.24 -7.38 3.33
CA THR A 155 -8.86 -8.36 2.42
C THR A 155 -9.71 -9.35 3.20
N ASP A 156 -10.58 -10.09 2.51
CA ASP A 156 -11.47 -11.08 3.12
C ASP A 156 -10.73 -12.20 3.88
N ASP A 157 -9.48 -12.48 3.48
CA ASP A 157 -8.57 -13.42 4.16
C ASP A 157 -7.81 -12.80 5.35
N GLY A 158 -8.14 -11.55 5.73
CA GLY A 158 -7.59 -10.85 6.88
C GLY A 158 -6.20 -10.23 6.68
N HIS A 159 -5.64 -10.29 5.46
CA HIS A 159 -4.40 -9.60 5.14
C HIS A 159 -4.60 -8.10 4.99
N SER A 160 -3.59 -7.31 5.37
CA SER A 160 -3.65 -5.86 5.17
C SER A 160 -3.52 -5.53 3.69
N ARG A 161 -4.40 -4.66 3.19
CA ARG A 161 -4.33 -4.04 1.88
C ARG A 161 -3.93 -2.58 2.05
N ILE A 162 -2.99 -2.12 1.22
CA ILE A 162 -2.56 -0.73 1.16
C ILE A 162 -2.64 -0.30 -0.30
N GLU A 163 -3.51 0.65 -0.59
CA GLU A 163 -3.70 1.27 -1.90
C GLU A 163 -3.28 2.73 -1.80
N VAL A 164 -2.50 3.20 -2.77
CA VAL A 164 -1.92 4.55 -2.70
C VAL A 164 -2.13 5.29 -4.01
N LEU A 165 -2.31 6.61 -3.89
CA LEU A 165 -2.17 7.53 -5.01
C LEU A 165 -0.76 8.14 -5.00
N PRO A 166 -0.03 8.10 -6.13
CA PRO A 166 1.32 8.64 -6.24
C PRO A 166 1.42 10.12 -5.84
#